data_AF-A0A950AX94-F1
#
_entry.id   AF-A0A950AX94-F1
#
_cell.length_a   1.000
_cell.length_b   1.000
_cell.length_c   1.000
_cell.angle_alpha   90.00
_cell.angle_beta   90.00
_cell.angle_gamma   90.00
#
_symmetry.space_group_name_H-M   'P 1'
#
loop_
_entity.id
_entity.type
_entity.pdbx_description
1 polymer ?
#
loop_
_entity_poly.entity_id
_entity_poly.type
_entity_poly.pdbx_seq_one_letter_code
_entity_poly.pdbx_strand_id
1 'polypeptide(L)'
;WYATVPRDDGTVAAMATALTLTGGGSDPPWNGVTIDRLGPPGSAVVAREPGVLVVAGSRDELPVALTRARAGVDDRPPVETGWWLRLDPLALAASGPVCRRRLVEVPRASGCQGAEAVAGLEGETLTLAISARFAAAAPGAATTIDPAWLEWLPASGTVAAASVALDAGARAWDAAFALADRVERVDPARDRVAPLRTRLNLLATAAGVRPEVDLWPKLRGLSGSILVDPSGDVAGALLVLHAADPPAADRIATRVLPRLVASYLKGQEPADPADGVQRLARLSGRPLEVTRREATVLIGWGESALAAGLGAKARPERSAAATLRASWSPTPPRRAGAFWPSRLRALAPPDSPLAQALADAPPILWSGRDDVAGSHDTLSWTGLRGLVRRFLERIPLRDAPEE
;
A
#
# COMPACT_ATOMS: atom_id res chain seq x y z
N TRP A 1 -6.82 18.17 -1.47
CA TRP A 1 -6.84 17.27 -2.65
C TRP A 1 -8.06 17.61 -3.48
N TYR A 2 -8.06 17.30 -4.77
CA TYR A 2 -9.28 17.38 -5.57
C TYR A 2 -9.35 16.26 -6.60
N ALA A 3 -10.57 15.95 -7.01
CA ALA A 3 -10.90 15.03 -8.08
C ALA A 3 -11.74 15.79 -9.11
N THR A 4 -11.51 15.53 -10.38
CA THR A 4 -12.40 15.95 -11.46
C THR A 4 -12.95 14.71 -12.14
N VAL A 5 -14.25 14.64 -12.31
CA VAL A 5 -14.94 13.56 -13.00
C VAL A 5 -15.42 14.15 -14.33
N PRO A 6 -14.63 14.03 -15.41
CA PRO A 6 -15.09 14.42 -16.73
C PRO A 6 -16.18 13.46 -17.18
N ARG A 7 -17.24 14.00 -17.83
CA ARG A 7 -18.30 13.18 -18.44
C ARG A 7 -18.88 12.13 -17.49
N ASP A 8 -19.20 12.55 -16.27
CA ASP A 8 -19.93 11.71 -15.31
C ASP A 8 -21.19 11.15 -15.97
N ASP A 9 -21.37 9.83 -15.91
CA ASP A 9 -22.54 9.12 -16.44
C ASP A 9 -23.78 9.26 -15.54
N GLY A 10 -23.67 10.09 -14.51
CA GLY A 10 -24.68 10.34 -13.49
C GLY A 10 -24.40 9.59 -12.19
N THR A 11 -23.47 8.63 -12.17
CA THR A 11 -23.16 7.85 -10.96
C THR A 11 -22.58 8.73 -9.85
N VAL A 12 -21.64 9.62 -10.20
CA VAL A 12 -21.00 10.48 -9.20
C VAL A 12 -21.94 11.60 -8.77
N ALA A 13 -22.70 12.16 -9.70
CA ALA A 13 -23.75 13.11 -9.39
C ALA A 13 -24.80 12.48 -8.45
N ALA A 14 -25.17 11.21 -8.65
CA ALA A 14 -26.10 10.49 -7.78
C ALA A 14 -25.49 10.24 -6.39
N MET A 15 -24.24 9.77 -6.32
CA MET A 15 -23.53 9.58 -5.04
C MET A 15 -23.38 10.90 -4.28
N ALA A 16 -22.96 11.96 -4.96
CA ALA A 16 -22.81 13.28 -4.38
C ALA A 16 -24.16 13.79 -3.84
N THR A 17 -25.23 13.62 -4.62
CA THR A 17 -26.59 13.98 -4.20
C THR A 17 -27.02 13.17 -2.97
N ALA A 18 -26.79 11.86 -2.95
CA ALA A 18 -27.10 11.01 -1.79
C ALA A 18 -26.34 11.46 -0.54
N LEU A 19 -25.05 11.79 -0.66
CA LEU A 19 -24.23 12.30 0.45
C LEU A 19 -24.71 13.68 0.93
N THR A 20 -25.06 14.57 0.01
CA THR A 20 -25.66 15.86 0.34
C THR A 20 -26.97 15.67 1.12
N LEU A 21 -27.81 14.71 0.75
CA LEU A 21 -29.10 14.43 1.39
C LEU A 21 -28.99 13.69 2.75
N THR A 22 -27.92 12.95 2.99
CA THR A 22 -27.77 12.06 4.18
C THR A 22 -26.91 12.65 5.30
N GLY A 23 -26.48 13.89 5.16
CA GLY A 23 -25.66 14.58 6.17
C GLY A 23 -24.87 15.78 5.66
N GLY A 24 -25.01 16.08 4.37
CA GLY A 24 -24.44 17.27 3.73
C GLY A 24 -25.37 18.48 3.69
N GLY A 25 -25.16 19.32 2.68
CA GLY A 25 -26.01 20.50 2.43
C GLY A 25 -25.42 21.40 1.35
N SER A 26 -26.08 22.49 1.00
CA SER A 26 -25.52 23.44 0.04
C SER A 26 -24.52 24.39 0.68
N ASP A 27 -23.52 24.82 -0.09
CA ASP A 27 -22.57 25.86 0.29
C ASP A 27 -22.72 27.12 -0.59
N PRO A 28 -22.26 28.29 -0.14
CA PRO A 28 -22.31 29.50 -0.94
C PRO A 28 -21.61 29.29 -2.29
N PRO A 29 -22.24 29.69 -3.40
CA PRO A 29 -21.72 29.45 -4.74
C PRO A 29 -20.37 30.15 -4.93
N TRP A 30 -19.57 29.66 -5.88
CA TRP A 30 -18.30 30.27 -6.24
C TRP A 30 -18.32 30.65 -7.71
N ASN A 31 -18.17 31.95 -8.03
CA ASN A 31 -18.21 32.44 -9.41
C ASN A 31 -19.43 31.93 -10.22
N GLY A 32 -20.60 31.89 -9.58
CA GLY A 32 -21.85 31.41 -10.19
C GLY A 32 -21.99 29.88 -10.26
N VAL A 33 -21.01 29.11 -9.77
CA VAL A 33 -21.05 27.65 -9.72
C VAL A 33 -21.68 27.20 -8.40
N THR A 34 -22.71 26.35 -8.48
CA THR A 34 -23.35 25.72 -7.31
C THR A 34 -22.40 24.74 -6.65
N ILE A 35 -22.36 24.79 -5.32
CA ILE A 35 -21.48 23.95 -4.50
C ILE A 35 -22.32 23.19 -3.49
N ASP A 36 -22.19 21.87 -3.48
CA ASP A 36 -22.79 21.01 -2.46
C ASP A 36 -21.69 20.49 -1.53
N ARG A 37 -21.93 20.53 -0.23
CA ARG A 37 -21.12 19.88 0.80
C ARG A 37 -21.61 18.45 0.99
N LEU A 38 -20.68 17.49 0.95
CA LEU A 38 -20.95 16.04 0.98
C LEU A 38 -21.09 15.46 2.40
N GLY A 39 -21.17 16.30 3.43
CA GLY A 39 -21.22 15.90 4.84
C GLY A 39 -21.31 17.10 5.79
N PRO A 40 -21.07 16.93 7.09
CA PRO A 40 -21.08 18.03 8.07
C PRO A 40 -20.09 19.14 7.72
N PRO A 41 -20.23 20.36 8.29
CA PRO A 41 -19.28 21.47 8.07
C PRO A 41 -17.81 21.04 8.21
N GLY A 42 -16.98 21.42 7.23
CA GLY A 42 -15.59 20.97 7.11
C GLY A 42 -15.37 19.71 6.26
N SER A 43 -16.45 19.07 5.78
CA SER A 43 -16.38 17.94 4.84
C SER A 43 -16.00 18.37 3.42
N ALA A 44 -15.74 17.38 2.56
CA ALA A 44 -15.53 17.58 1.14
C ALA A 44 -16.72 18.30 0.48
N VAL A 45 -16.42 19.05 -0.57
CA VAL A 45 -17.41 19.79 -1.37
C VAL A 45 -17.35 19.32 -2.82
N VAL A 46 -18.47 19.43 -3.52
CA VAL A 46 -18.59 19.16 -4.95
C VAL A 46 -19.10 20.42 -5.65
N ALA A 47 -18.54 20.72 -6.81
CA ALA A 47 -19.03 21.71 -7.73
C ALA A 47 -19.41 21.04 -9.05
N ARG A 48 -20.54 21.46 -9.62
CA ARG A 48 -21.06 20.95 -10.89
C ARG A 48 -20.87 22.02 -11.95
N GLU A 49 -20.01 21.75 -12.94
CA GLU A 49 -19.88 22.57 -14.14
C GLU A 49 -20.31 21.76 -15.38
N PRO A 50 -20.74 22.43 -16.46
CA PRO A 50 -21.08 21.73 -17.70
C PRO A 50 -19.92 20.81 -18.15
N GLY A 51 -20.19 19.50 -18.22
CA GLY A 51 -19.24 18.48 -18.68
C GLY A 51 -18.19 18.02 -17.65
N VAL A 52 -18.16 18.60 -16.43
CA VAL A 52 -17.22 18.18 -15.38
C VAL A 52 -17.78 18.36 -13.97
N LEU A 53 -17.62 17.33 -13.14
CA LEU A 53 -17.91 17.39 -11.71
C LEU A 53 -16.58 17.50 -10.95
N VAL A 54 -16.44 18.46 -10.05
CA VAL A 54 -15.21 18.70 -9.30
C VAL A 54 -15.46 18.47 -7.82
N VAL A 55 -14.78 17.50 -7.23
CA VAL A 55 -14.80 17.23 -5.77
C VAL A 55 -13.52 17.78 -5.15
N ALA A 56 -13.62 18.57 -4.09
CA ALA A 56 -12.47 19.04 -3.33
C ALA A 56 -12.58 18.60 -1.87
N GLY A 57 -11.43 18.31 -1.25
CA GLY A 57 -11.38 17.89 0.15
C GLY A 57 -11.84 18.97 1.14
N SER A 58 -11.90 20.22 0.70
CA SER A 58 -12.44 21.36 1.45
C SER A 58 -12.88 22.48 0.51
N ARG A 59 -13.61 23.45 1.06
CA ARG A 59 -14.09 24.64 0.33
C ARG A 59 -12.95 25.51 -0.21
N ASP A 60 -11.84 25.61 0.51
CA ASP A 60 -10.69 26.45 0.15
C ASP A 60 -9.86 25.85 -1.00
N GLU A 61 -9.90 24.54 -1.17
CA GLU A 61 -9.20 23.83 -2.26
C GLU A 61 -9.99 23.88 -3.58
N LEU A 62 -11.29 24.14 -3.52
CA LEU A 62 -12.20 24.11 -4.68
C LEU A 62 -11.89 25.15 -5.77
N PRO A 63 -11.55 26.43 -5.46
CA PRO A 63 -11.18 27.42 -6.48
C PRO A 63 -10.02 27.00 -7.37
N VAL A 64 -8.99 26.39 -6.77
CA VAL A 64 -7.82 25.87 -7.50
C VAL A 64 -8.23 24.69 -8.36
N ALA A 65 -9.07 23.80 -7.83
CA ALA A 65 -9.59 22.65 -8.56
C ALA A 65 -10.40 23.07 -9.79
N LEU A 66 -11.32 24.02 -9.66
CA LEU A 66 -12.15 24.53 -10.75
C LEU A 66 -11.33 25.26 -11.81
N THR A 67 -10.40 26.12 -11.40
CA THR A 67 -9.51 26.83 -12.34
C THR A 67 -8.72 25.84 -13.20
N ARG A 68 -8.20 24.77 -12.59
CA ARG A 68 -7.45 23.72 -13.30
C ARG A 68 -8.37 22.80 -14.13
N ALA A 69 -9.57 22.48 -13.64
CA ALA A 69 -10.55 21.69 -14.39
C ALA A 69 -10.93 22.37 -15.72
N ARG A 70 -11.06 23.70 -15.70
CA ARG A 70 -11.32 24.54 -16.88
C ARG A 70 -10.11 24.66 -17.81
N ALA A 71 -8.89 24.75 -17.25
CA ALA A 71 -7.66 24.89 -18.04
C ALA A 71 -7.21 23.60 -18.73
N GLY A 72 -7.57 22.42 -18.21
CA GLY A 72 -7.02 21.13 -18.64
C GLY A 72 -8.01 20.19 -19.29
N VAL A 73 -8.97 20.67 -20.09
CA VAL A 73 -9.95 19.81 -20.79
C VAL A 73 -9.33 19.10 -22.01
N ASP A 74 -8.29 19.67 -22.64
CA ASP A 74 -7.78 19.21 -23.94
C ASP A 74 -6.65 18.15 -23.90
N ASP A 75 -5.92 18.01 -22.79
CA ASP A 75 -4.77 17.08 -22.69
C ASP A 75 -5.11 15.73 -21.99
N ARG A 76 -6.40 15.42 -21.81
CA ARG A 76 -6.82 14.22 -21.07
C ARG A 76 -6.80 12.99 -21.98
N PRO A 77 -6.25 11.83 -21.54
CA PRO A 77 -6.42 10.59 -22.27
C PRO A 77 -7.92 10.26 -22.41
N PRO A 78 -8.37 9.72 -23.55
CA PRO A 78 -9.77 9.44 -23.80
C PRO A 78 -10.21 8.23 -22.98
N VAL A 79 -10.64 8.47 -21.74
CA VAL A 79 -11.36 7.47 -20.95
C VAL A 79 -12.85 7.71 -21.19
N GLU A 80 -13.57 6.70 -21.68
CA GLU A 80 -15.00 6.82 -21.98
C GLU A 80 -15.84 7.04 -20.70
N THR A 81 -15.43 6.45 -19.57
CA THR A 81 -16.03 6.63 -18.23
C THR A 81 -14.96 6.51 -17.12
N GLY A 82 -14.92 7.45 -16.16
CA GLY A 82 -13.94 7.39 -15.06
C GLY A 82 -13.72 8.68 -14.27
N TRP A 83 -12.83 8.59 -13.27
CA TRP A 83 -12.43 9.64 -12.36
C TRP A 83 -11.00 10.06 -12.70
N TRP A 84 -10.78 11.37 -12.84
CA TRP A 84 -9.42 11.90 -12.85
C TRP A 84 -9.12 12.55 -11.49
N LEU A 85 -8.29 11.86 -10.73
CA LEU A 85 -7.84 12.27 -9.41
C LEU A 85 -6.50 12.96 -9.58
N ARG A 86 -6.37 14.20 -9.10
CA ARG A 86 -5.06 14.84 -9.04
C ARG A 86 -4.67 15.08 -7.60
N LEU A 87 -3.61 14.40 -7.19
CA LEU A 87 -3.05 14.54 -5.86
C LEU A 87 -1.92 15.56 -5.95
N ASP A 88 -2.15 16.72 -5.33
CA ASP A 88 -1.12 17.70 -5.05
C ASP A 88 -0.55 17.42 -3.66
N PRO A 89 0.66 16.83 -3.56
CA PRO A 89 1.24 16.47 -2.26
C PRO A 89 1.48 17.69 -1.37
N LEU A 90 1.72 18.87 -1.97
CA LEU A 90 1.99 20.09 -1.21
C LEU A 90 0.72 20.61 -0.52
N ALA A 91 -0.43 20.51 -1.19
CA ALA A 91 -1.72 20.89 -0.60
C ALA A 91 -2.13 19.96 0.56
N LEU A 92 -1.80 18.67 0.46
CA LEU A 92 -2.15 17.67 1.47
C LEU A 92 -1.32 17.75 2.77
N ALA A 93 -0.17 18.44 2.74
CA ALA A 93 0.77 18.46 3.87
C ALA A 93 0.32 19.39 5.02
N ALA A 94 -0.65 20.27 4.79
CA ALA A 94 -0.98 21.37 5.69
C ALA A 94 -1.91 20.99 6.87
N SER A 95 -2.57 19.81 6.88
CA SER A 95 -3.45 19.43 7.98
C SER A 95 -3.76 17.93 8.06
N GLY A 96 -3.98 17.44 9.27
CA GLY A 96 -4.48 16.08 9.55
C GLY A 96 -3.64 15.25 10.53
N PRO A 97 -4.10 14.02 10.86
CA PRO A 97 -3.40 13.09 11.76
C PRO A 97 -1.96 12.82 11.31
N VAL A 98 -1.06 12.49 12.25
CA VAL A 98 0.36 12.18 11.97
C VAL A 98 0.51 11.14 10.84
N CYS A 99 -0.31 10.09 10.84
CA CYS A 99 -0.28 9.07 9.79
C CYS A 99 -0.53 9.66 8.39
N ARG A 100 -1.51 10.56 8.25
CA ARG A 100 -1.79 11.24 6.98
C ARG A 100 -0.62 12.13 6.56
N ARG A 101 -0.07 12.90 7.50
CA ARG A 101 1.09 13.76 7.20
C ARG A 101 2.31 12.92 6.78
N ARG A 102 2.55 11.76 7.41
CA ARG A 102 3.60 10.81 7.01
C ARG A 102 3.38 10.27 5.60
N LEU A 103 2.15 9.87 5.27
CA LEU A 103 1.80 9.41 3.92
C LEU A 103 2.03 10.48 2.85
N VAL A 104 1.82 11.76 3.19
CA VAL A 104 2.04 12.88 2.28
C VAL A 104 3.52 13.27 2.17
N GLU A 105 4.30 13.09 3.23
CA GLU A 105 5.73 13.38 3.20
C GLU A 105 6.48 12.41 2.29
N VAL A 106 6.04 11.15 2.16
CA VAL A 106 6.68 10.18 1.25
C VAL A 106 6.81 10.71 -0.19
N PRO A 107 5.72 11.08 -0.90
CA PRO A 107 5.83 11.63 -2.23
C PRO A 107 6.60 12.96 -2.23
N ARG A 108 6.40 13.84 -1.25
CA ARG A 108 7.12 15.12 -1.17
C ARG A 108 8.64 14.95 -1.05
N ALA A 109 9.10 14.09 -0.15
CA ALA A 109 10.50 13.83 0.12
C ALA A 109 11.19 13.09 -1.04
N SER A 110 10.45 12.26 -1.77
CA SER A 110 10.93 11.65 -3.02
C SER A 110 11.04 12.63 -4.19
N GLY A 111 10.64 13.89 -4.01
CA GLY A 111 10.65 14.91 -5.06
C GLY A 111 9.50 14.78 -6.05
N CYS A 112 8.39 14.15 -5.66
CA CYS A 112 7.18 14.07 -6.48
C CYS A 112 6.64 15.48 -6.74
N GLN A 113 6.63 15.89 -8.01
CA GLN A 113 6.11 17.17 -8.49
C GLN A 113 4.58 17.15 -8.63
N GLY A 114 4.00 15.96 -8.72
CA GLY A 114 2.57 15.73 -8.83
C GLY A 114 2.28 14.26 -9.10
N ALA A 115 1.13 13.81 -8.62
CA ALA A 115 0.60 12.50 -8.97
C ALA A 115 -0.78 12.69 -9.61
N GLU A 116 -0.95 12.09 -10.78
CA GLU A 116 -2.21 12.01 -11.48
C GLU A 116 -2.68 10.58 -11.38
N ALA A 117 -3.95 10.39 -11.10
CA ALA A 117 -4.54 9.08 -11.01
C ALA A 117 -5.84 9.05 -11.81
N VAL A 118 -6.04 7.96 -12.53
CA VAL A 118 -7.22 7.72 -13.36
C VAL A 118 -7.89 6.49 -12.78
N ALA A 119 -9.09 6.65 -12.23
CA ALA A 119 -9.92 5.52 -11.82
C ALA A 119 -10.96 5.23 -12.89
N GLY A 120 -10.99 4.03 -13.45
CA GLY A 120 -12.00 3.60 -14.41
C GLY A 120 -12.69 2.33 -13.92
N LEU A 121 -13.97 2.19 -14.25
CA LEU A 121 -14.70 0.94 -14.05
C LEU A 121 -14.98 0.34 -15.43
N GLU A 122 -14.28 -0.74 -15.76
CA GLU A 122 -14.49 -1.49 -17.00
C GLU A 122 -15.11 -2.85 -16.67
N GLY A 123 -16.37 -3.05 -17.09
CA GLY A 123 -17.14 -4.24 -16.76
C GLY A 123 -17.37 -4.38 -15.25
N GLU A 124 -16.60 -5.27 -14.60
CA GLU A 124 -16.64 -5.49 -13.14
C GLU A 124 -15.32 -5.13 -12.45
N THR A 125 -14.40 -4.48 -13.16
CA THR A 125 -13.05 -4.18 -12.69
C THR A 125 -12.88 -2.69 -12.48
N LEU A 126 -12.69 -2.27 -11.24
CA LEU A 126 -12.20 -0.94 -10.92
C LEU A 126 -10.68 -0.96 -11.06
N THR A 127 -10.17 -0.12 -11.94
CA THR A 127 -8.74 0.11 -12.12
C THR A 127 -8.42 1.53 -11.69
N LEU A 128 -7.42 1.70 -10.84
CA LEU A 128 -6.84 2.98 -10.48
C LEU A 128 -5.39 2.99 -10.97
N ALA A 129 -5.14 3.65 -12.09
CA ALA A 129 -3.81 3.92 -12.60
C ALA A 129 -3.29 5.21 -11.98
N ILE A 130 -2.06 5.23 -11.46
CA ILE A 130 -1.43 6.36 -10.79
C ILE A 130 -0.09 6.60 -11.49
N SER A 131 0.09 7.81 -12.00
CA SER A 131 1.33 8.29 -12.59
C SER A 131 1.89 9.41 -11.72
N ALA A 132 3.07 9.18 -11.14
CA ALA A 132 3.78 10.16 -10.34
C ALA A 132 5.03 10.64 -11.08
N ARG A 133 5.20 11.96 -11.15
CA ARG A 133 6.38 12.59 -11.75
C ARG A 133 7.34 13.05 -10.66
N PHE A 134 8.63 12.75 -10.82
CA PHE A 134 9.66 13.11 -9.84
C PHE A 134 10.62 14.13 -10.43
N ALA A 135 11.10 15.06 -9.60
CA ALA A 135 12.02 16.13 -10.01
C ALA A 135 13.39 15.61 -10.47
N ALA A 136 13.76 14.42 -10.03
CA ALA A 136 14.93 13.69 -10.49
C ALA A 136 14.53 12.24 -10.77
N ALA A 137 15.15 11.64 -11.79
CA ALA A 137 15.05 10.20 -11.98
C ALA A 137 15.53 9.49 -10.71
N ALA A 138 14.76 8.51 -10.24
CA ALA A 138 15.15 7.72 -9.08
C ALA A 138 16.54 7.10 -9.36
N PRO A 139 17.52 7.25 -8.45
CA PRO A 139 18.83 6.66 -8.68
C PRO A 139 18.70 5.14 -8.72
N GLY A 140 19.06 4.53 -9.85
CA GLY A 140 19.21 3.08 -9.97
C GLY A 140 18.89 2.49 -11.33
N ALA A 141 19.38 1.27 -11.57
CA ALA A 141 18.95 0.45 -12.70
C ALA A 141 17.48 0.02 -12.51
N ALA A 142 16.75 -0.21 -13.60
CA ALA A 142 15.39 -0.74 -13.55
C ALA A 142 15.40 -2.18 -13.00
N THR A 143 15.40 -2.33 -11.68
CA THR A 143 15.30 -3.63 -11.01
C THR A 143 13.84 -4.08 -11.04
N THR A 144 13.59 -5.29 -11.50
CA THR A 144 12.27 -5.91 -11.50
C THR A 144 12.21 -7.06 -10.50
N ILE A 145 11.00 -7.43 -10.10
CA ILE A 145 10.79 -8.61 -9.26
C ILE A 145 11.10 -9.86 -10.08
N ASP A 146 11.94 -10.75 -9.54
CA ASP A 146 12.01 -12.12 -10.04
C ASP A 146 10.70 -12.85 -9.68
N PRO A 147 9.95 -13.38 -10.66
CA PRO A 147 8.71 -14.10 -10.40
C PRO A 147 8.82 -15.22 -9.34
N ALA A 148 9.98 -15.89 -9.23
CA ALA A 148 10.21 -16.96 -8.27
C ALA A 148 10.19 -16.48 -6.81
N TRP A 149 10.41 -15.18 -6.57
CA TRP A 149 10.34 -14.57 -5.24
C TRP A 149 8.94 -14.63 -4.63
N LEU A 150 7.89 -14.69 -5.47
CA LEU A 150 6.51 -14.71 -5.02
C LEU A 150 6.08 -16.11 -4.55
N GLU A 151 6.78 -17.15 -4.96
CA GLU A 151 6.45 -18.55 -4.62
C GLU A 151 6.53 -18.81 -3.12
N TRP A 152 7.32 -18.02 -2.39
CA TRP A 152 7.45 -18.06 -0.94
C TRP A 152 6.24 -17.47 -0.19
N LEU A 153 5.37 -16.72 -0.87
CA LEU A 153 4.24 -16.05 -0.24
C LEU A 153 3.05 -17.01 -0.16
N PRO A 154 2.57 -17.37 1.04
CA PRO A 154 1.40 -18.23 1.17
C PRO A 154 0.13 -17.52 0.67
N ALA A 155 -0.78 -18.28 0.06
CA ALA A 155 -2.09 -17.79 -0.34
C ALA A 155 -3.13 -17.93 0.77
N SER A 156 -3.08 -19.00 1.56
CA SER A 156 -4.04 -19.25 2.65
C SER A 156 -3.69 -18.42 3.90
N GLY A 157 -4.70 -17.84 4.54
CA GLY A 157 -4.52 -17.00 5.73
C GLY A 157 -3.87 -15.64 5.46
N THR A 158 -3.46 -15.32 4.24
CA THR A 158 -2.77 -14.07 3.92
C THR A 158 -3.74 -12.91 3.72
N VAL A 159 -3.74 -11.91 4.58
CA VAL A 159 -4.57 -10.70 4.38
C VAL A 159 -3.93 -9.71 3.42
N ALA A 160 -2.60 -9.62 3.44
CA ALA A 160 -1.84 -8.75 2.55
C ALA A 160 -0.53 -9.44 2.19
N ALA A 161 -0.13 -9.32 0.93
CA ALA A 161 1.16 -9.77 0.43
C ALA A 161 1.77 -8.68 -0.45
N ALA A 162 3.08 -8.50 -0.38
CA ALA A 162 3.80 -7.56 -1.24
C ALA A 162 5.18 -8.08 -1.57
N SER A 163 5.71 -7.63 -2.71
CA SER A 163 7.09 -7.83 -3.12
C SER A 163 7.61 -6.55 -3.75
N VAL A 164 8.88 -6.24 -3.49
CA VAL A 164 9.57 -5.04 -3.97
C VAL A 164 11.00 -5.41 -4.35
N ALA A 165 11.39 -5.07 -5.57
CA ALA A 165 12.77 -5.12 -6.02
C ALA A 165 13.55 -3.89 -5.53
N LEU A 166 14.73 -4.15 -5.00
CA LEU A 166 15.62 -3.16 -4.41
C LEU A 166 16.83 -2.94 -5.31
N ASP A 167 17.24 -1.68 -5.44
CA ASP A 167 18.57 -1.37 -5.95
C ASP A 167 19.57 -1.49 -4.80
N ALA A 168 20.58 -2.33 -5.00
CA ALA A 168 21.65 -2.57 -4.03
C ALA A 168 22.72 -1.47 -4.02
N GLY A 169 22.65 -0.50 -4.94
CA GLY A 169 23.56 0.63 -4.99
C GLY A 169 23.51 1.47 -3.72
N ALA A 170 24.68 1.91 -3.24
CA ALA A 170 24.78 2.75 -2.04
C ALA A 170 23.89 4.01 -2.13
N ARG A 171 23.84 4.66 -3.30
CA ARG A 171 22.98 5.83 -3.54
C ARG A 171 21.49 5.55 -3.33
N ALA A 172 21.02 4.37 -3.70
CA ALA A 172 19.62 3.99 -3.53
C ALA A 172 19.27 3.80 -2.04
N TRP A 173 20.16 3.15 -1.28
CA TRP A 173 20.01 3.03 0.17
C TRP A 173 20.10 4.37 0.89
N ASP A 174 21.01 5.25 0.46
CA ASP A 174 21.14 6.61 1.01
C ASP A 174 19.84 7.41 0.81
N ALA A 175 19.25 7.33 -0.39
CA ALA A 175 17.98 7.96 -0.70
C ALA A 175 16.83 7.36 0.13
N ALA A 176 16.78 6.03 0.30
CA ALA A 176 15.76 5.35 1.10
C ALA A 176 15.84 5.75 2.59
N PHE A 177 17.04 5.83 3.17
CA PHE A 177 17.22 6.28 4.56
C PHE A 177 16.88 7.76 4.73
N ALA A 178 17.29 8.62 3.80
CA ALA A 178 16.95 10.04 3.83
C ALA A 178 15.43 10.26 3.74
N LEU A 179 14.74 9.47 2.93
CA LEU A 179 13.28 9.46 2.83
C LEU A 179 12.64 9.03 4.17
N ALA A 180 13.09 7.91 4.74
CA ALA A 180 12.59 7.42 6.02
C ALA A 180 12.77 8.44 7.15
N ASP A 181 13.91 9.12 7.19
CA ASP A 181 14.21 10.18 8.16
C ASP A 181 13.26 11.36 8.05
N ARG A 182 12.96 11.80 6.82
CA ARG A 182 12.00 12.88 6.59
C ARG A 182 10.62 12.49 7.05
N VAL A 183 10.15 11.30 6.69
CA VAL A 183 8.84 10.77 7.10
C VAL A 183 8.74 10.65 8.61
N GLU A 184 9.79 10.18 9.29
CA GLU A 184 9.75 10.06 10.75
C GLU A 184 9.62 11.42 11.44
N ARG A 185 10.37 12.43 10.97
CA ARG A 185 10.39 13.79 11.53
C ARG A 185 9.12 14.61 11.30
N VAL A 186 8.18 14.11 10.49
CA VAL A 186 6.82 14.68 10.39
C VAL A 186 6.09 14.65 11.74
N ASP A 187 6.43 13.67 12.58
CA ASP A 187 5.93 13.58 13.94
C ASP A 187 6.71 14.55 14.84
N PRO A 188 6.08 15.57 15.43
CA PRO A 188 6.77 16.54 16.29
C PRO A 188 7.49 15.88 17.47
N ALA A 189 6.98 14.75 17.98
CA ALA A 189 7.64 13.99 19.04
C ALA A 189 8.97 13.36 18.58
N ARG A 190 9.23 13.33 17.27
CA ARG A 190 10.41 12.74 16.65
C ARG A 190 11.26 13.72 15.85
N ASP A 191 11.01 15.03 15.93
CA ASP A 191 11.73 16.01 15.11
C ASP A 191 13.26 15.98 15.35
N ARG A 192 13.67 15.73 16.61
CA ARG A 192 15.07 15.70 17.06
C ARG A 192 15.69 14.31 17.06
N VAL A 193 14.99 13.31 16.54
CA VAL A 193 15.52 11.94 16.53
C VAL A 193 16.69 11.87 15.56
N ALA A 194 17.78 11.26 16.02
CA ALA A 194 18.95 11.02 15.18
C ALA A 194 18.56 10.23 13.91
N PRO A 195 19.23 10.47 12.76
CA PRO A 195 18.96 9.75 11.52
C PRO A 195 18.80 8.23 11.75
N LEU A 196 17.79 7.63 11.14
CA LEU A 196 17.49 6.19 11.16
C LEU A 196 18.72 5.38 10.81
N ARG A 197 19.46 5.78 9.77
CA ARG A 197 20.72 5.12 9.41
C ARG A 197 21.72 5.14 10.57
N THR A 198 21.91 6.29 11.22
CA THR A 198 22.79 6.42 12.39
C THR A 198 22.32 5.52 13.53
N ARG A 199 21.02 5.52 13.84
CA ARG A 199 20.47 4.67 14.91
C ARG A 199 20.62 3.18 14.60
N LEU A 200 20.28 2.77 13.39
CA LEU A 200 20.45 1.38 12.95
C LEU A 200 21.92 0.97 12.94
N ASN A 201 22.83 1.85 12.51
CA ASN A 201 24.27 1.57 12.55
C ASN A 201 24.79 1.49 13.99
N LEU A 202 24.34 2.34 14.91
CA LEU A 202 24.72 2.27 16.33
C LEU A 202 24.22 0.96 16.96
N LEU A 203 22.97 0.59 16.71
CA LEU A 203 22.37 -0.66 17.21
C LEU A 203 23.08 -1.88 16.61
N ALA A 204 23.32 -1.87 15.29
CA ALA A 204 24.06 -2.94 14.64
C ALA A 204 25.52 -3.01 15.09
N THR A 205 26.18 -1.88 15.35
CA THR A 205 27.54 -1.83 15.90
C THR A 205 27.58 -2.45 17.29
N ALA A 206 26.60 -2.14 18.14
CA ALA A 206 26.45 -2.80 19.44
C ALA A 206 26.23 -4.32 19.30
N ALA A 207 25.60 -4.76 18.21
CA ALA A 207 25.44 -6.17 17.85
C ALA A 207 26.65 -6.76 17.09
N GLY A 208 27.71 -5.99 16.81
CA GLY A 208 28.87 -6.44 16.02
C GLY A 208 28.55 -6.76 14.56
N VAL A 209 27.59 -6.03 13.96
CA VAL A 209 27.11 -6.14 12.57
C VAL A 209 27.34 -4.81 11.86
N ARG A 210 27.73 -4.84 10.58
CA ARG A 210 27.83 -3.64 9.74
C ARG A 210 26.82 -3.73 8.60
N PRO A 211 25.59 -3.19 8.76
CA PRO A 211 24.51 -3.38 7.79
C PRO A 211 24.89 -2.93 6.36
N GLU A 212 25.70 -1.87 6.26
CA GLU A 212 26.21 -1.33 4.99
C GLU A 212 27.15 -2.26 4.24
N VAL A 213 27.69 -3.28 4.90
CA VAL A 213 28.60 -4.27 4.30
C VAL A 213 27.94 -5.64 4.26
N ASP A 214 27.28 -6.01 5.35
CA ASP A 214 26.79 -7.36 5.59
C ASP A 214 25.35 -7.58 5.11
N LEU A 215 24.57 -6.52 4.86
CA LEU A 215 23.14 -6.63 4.54
C LEU A 215 22.75 -5.83 3.29
N TRP A 216 22.84 -4.50 3.30
CA TRP A 216 22.24 -3.64 2.28
C TRP A 216 22.72 -3.90 0.85
N PRO A 217 24.05 -3.99 0.58
CA PRO A 217 24.52 -4.25 -0.79
C PRO A 217 24.24 -5.67 -1.27
N LYS A 218 23.79 -6.54 -0.36
CA LYS A 218 23.53 -7.96 -0.60
C LYS A 218 22.06 -8.24 -0.88
N LEU A 219 21.16 -7.29 -0.69
CA LEU A 219 19.74 -7.46 -0.97
C LEU A 219 19.40 -7.07 -2.41
N ARG A 220 18.57 -7.88 -3.06
CA ARG A 220 17.97 -7.64 -4.38
C ARG A 220 16.48 -7.35 -4.30
N GLY A 221 15.83 -7.81 -3.25
CA GLY A 221 14.41 -7.61 -3.07
C GLY A 221 13.93 -8.06 -1.71
N LEU A 222 12.68 -7.72 -1.44
CA LEU A 222 11.95 -8.12 -0.25
C LEU A 222 10.58 -8.61 -0.69
N SER A 223 10.12 -9.72 -0.12
CA SER A 223 8.71 -10.11 -0.16
C SER A 223 8.19 -10.25 1.25
N GLY A 224 6.91 -10.01 1.47
CA GLY A 224 6.30 -10.23 2.77
C GLY A 224 4.82 -10.52 2.70
N SER A 225 4.30 -11.14 3.75
CA SER A 225 2.87 -11.36 3.94
C SER A 225 2.47 -11.19 5.39
N ILE A 226 1.25 -10.71 5.60
CA ILE A 226 0.58 -10.67 6.90
C ILE A 226 -0.42 -11.81 6.91
N LEU A 227 -0.37 -12.62 7.97
CA LEU A 227 -1.21 -13.79 8.16
C LEU A 227 -2.24 -13.50 9.24
N VAL A 228 -3.48 -13.94 9.01
CA VAL A 228 -4.58 -13.89 9.95
C VAL A 228 -5.04 -15.30 10.33
N ASP A 229 -5.62 -15.43 11.50
CA ASP A 229 -6.29 -16.65 11.95
C ASP A 229 -7.71 -16.75 11.34
N PRO A 230 -8.46 -17.84 11.58
CA PRO A 230 -9.85 -17.96 11.11
C PRO A 230 -10.80 -16.89 11.66
N SER A 231 -10.45 -16.19 12.73
CA SER A 231 -11.22 -15.09 13.30
C SER A 231 -10.92 -13.74 12.62
N GLY A 232 -9.91 -13.70 11.73
CA GLY A 232 -9.48 -12.49 11.02
C GLY A 232 -8.53 -11.61 11.84
N ASP A 233 -8.02 -12.11 12.96
CA ASP A 233 -7.03 -11.43 13.78
C ASP A 233 -5.62 -11.76 13.29
N VAL A 234 -4.69 -10.81 13.41
CA VAL A 234 -3.30 -11.01 12.95
C VAL A 234 -2.67 -12.16 13.73
N ALA A 235 -2.37 -13.25 13.04
CA ALA A 235 -1.77 -14.48 13.58
C ALA A 235 -0.25 -14.53 13.38
N GLY A 236 0.26 -13.83 12.36
CA GLY A 236 1.68 -13.81 12.09
C GLY A 236 2.07 -12.95 10.91
N ALA A 237 3.36 -12.97 10.59
CA ALA A 237 3.91 -12.33 9.41
C ALA A 237 5.10 -13.14 8.89
N LEU A 238 5.27 -13.14 7.57
CA LEU A 238 6.43 -13.70 6.91
C LEU A 238 7.15 -12.57 6.18
N LEU A 239 8.45 -12.44 6.41
CA LEU A 239 9.36 -11.57 5.65
C LEU A 239 10.37 -12.45 4.94
N VAL A 240 10.57 -12.20 3.65
CA VAL A 240 11.46 -12.95 2.78
C VAL A 240 12.48 -11.97 2.20
N LEU A 241 13.75 -12.17 2.54
CA LEU A 241 14.88 -11.38 2.05
C LEU A 241 15.48 -12.12 0.85
N HIS A 242 15.47 -11.48 -0.32
CA HIS A 242 16.09 -12.02 -1.52
C HIS A 242 17.49 -11.45 -1.65
N ALA A 243 18.50 -12.28 -1.39
CA ALA A 243 19.89 -11.89 -1.46
C ALA A 243 20.43 -12.00 -2.89
N ALA A 244 21.59 -11.39 -3.13
CA ALA A 244 22.29 -11.44 -4.41
C ALA A 244 22.81 -12.84 -4.75
N ASP A 245 23.17 -13.63 -3.73
CA ASP A 245 23.77 -14.95 -3.89
C ASP A 245 23.58 -15.80 -2.60
N PRO A 246 23.75 -17.14 -2.66
CA PRO A 246 23.62 -18.01 -1.49
C PRO A 246 24.59 -17.69 -0.33
N PRO A 247 25.88 -17.34 -0.56
CA PRO A 247 26.78 -16.90 0.51
C PRO A 247 26.31 -15.65 1.25
N ALA A 248 25.71 -14.69 0.56
CA ALA A 248 25.10 -13.52 1.17
C ALA A 248 23.90 -13.89 2.04
N ALA A 249 23.00 -14.75 1.54
CA ALA A 249 21.87 -15.25 2.31
C ALA A 249 22.33 -16.03 3.56
N ASP A 250 23.39 -16.84 3.44
CA ASP A 250 24.02 -17.52 4.58
C ASP A 250 24.45 -16.55 5.66
N ARG A 251 25.25 -15.54 5.28
CA ARG A 251 25.74 -14.51 6.21
C ARG A 251 24.59 -13.77 6.88
N ILE A 252 23.54 -13.44 6.13
CA ILE A 252 22.37 -12.75 6.67
C ILE A 252 21.68 -13.63 7.72
N ALA A 253 21.43 -14.90 7.41
CA ALA A 253 20.71 -15.83 8.28
C ALA A 253 21.50 -16.24 9.53
N THR A 254 22.80 -16.54 9.39
CA THR A 254 23.61 -17.13 10.47
C THR A 254 24.32 -16.09 11.33
N ARG A 255 24.58 -14.89 10.81
CA ARG A 255 25.37 -13.87 11.50
C ARG A 255 24.61 -12.58 11.73
N VAL A 256 24.01 -12.00 10.70
CA VAL A 256 23.38 -10.67 10.79
C VAL A 256 22.12 -10.72 11.65
N LEU A 257 21.16 -11.57 11.28
CA LEU A 257 19.85 -11.61 11.94
C LEU A 257 19.93 -12.05 13.40
N PRO A 258 20.66 -13.12 13.79
CA PRO A 258 20.73 -13.54 15.19
C PRO A 258 21.33 -12.46 16.09
N ARG A 259 22.37 -11.77 15.62
CA ARG A 259 23.01 -10.67 16.37
C ARG A 259 22.09 -9.46 16.52
N LEU A 260 21.42 -9.06 15.45
CA LEU A 260 20.43 -7.98 15.51
C LEU A 260 19.33 -8.36 16.50
N VAL A 261 18.69 -9.52 16.35
CA VAL A 261 17.61 -9.95 17.23
C VAL A 261 18.05 -10.02 18.70
N ALA A 262 19.21 -10.60 19.00
CA ALA A 262 19.75 -10.65 20.36
C ALA A 262 19.96 -9.25 20.97
N SER A 263 20.35 -8.26 20.16
CA SER A 263 20.52 -6.88 20.63
C SER A 263 19.19 -6.16 20.91
N TYR A 264 18.13 -6.47 20.14
CA TYR A 264 16.81 -5.84 20.27
C TYR A 264 15.93 -6.52 21.32
N LEU A 265 15.97 -7.85 21.42
CA LEU A 265 15.08 -8.66 22.24
C LEU A 265 15.82 -9.29 23.42
N LYS A 266 16.63 -8.48 24.12
CA LYS A 266 17.46 -8.90 25.26
C LYS A 266 16.69 -9.81 26.22
N GLY A 267 17.25 -10.97 26.54
CA GLY A 267 16.76 -11.85 27.61
C GLY A 267 15.89 -13.04 27.18
N GLN A 268 15.83 -13.37 25.89
CA GLN A 268 15.21 -14.60 25.44
C GLN A 268 16.24 -15.50 24.77
N GLU A 269 16.47 -16.66 25.35
CA GLU A 269 17.40 -17.64 24.80
C GLU A 269 16.86 -18.20 23.48
N PRO A 270 17.69 -18.28 22.43
CA PRO A 270 17.36 -19.01 21.23
C PRO A 270 17.17 -20.49 21.60
N ALA A 271 16.06 -21.08 21.18
CA ALA A 271 15.85 -22.51 21.31
C ALA A 271 16.73 -23.25 20.28
N ASP A 272 17.10 -24.49 20.60
CA ASP A 272 17.89 -25.34 19.70
C ASP A 272 17.25 -25.42 18.30
N PRO A 273 18.07 -25.37 17.24
CA PRO A 273 17.57 -25.47 15.88
C PRO A 273 16.94 -26.84 15.64
N ALA A 274 15.67 -26.86 15.23
CA ALA A 274 15.00 -28.04 14.74
C ALA A 274 14.86 -27.94 13.20
N ASP A 275 15.23 -28.99 12.47
CA ASP A 275 14.98 -29.13 11.03
C ASP A 275 15.48 -27.97 10.15
N GLY A 276 16.64 -27.38 10.50
CA GLY A 276 17.21 -26.25 9.76
C GLY A 276 16.40 -24.94 9.90
N VAL A 277 15.46 -24.89 10.84
CA VAL A 277 14.79 -23.68 11.32
C VAL A 277 15.46 -23.25 12.62
N GLN A 278 15.95 -22.02 12.63
CA GLN A 278 16.53 -21.42 13.83
C GLN A 278 15.50 -20.50 14.49
N ARG A 279 15.16 -20.77 15.75
CA ARG A 279 14.32 -19.87 16.54
C ARG A 279 15.19 -18.76 17.12
N LEU A 280 14.90 -17.51 16.72
CA LEU A 280 15.69 -16.34 17.13
C LEU A 280 15.23 -15.76 18.46
N ALA A 281 13.91 -15.68 18.70
CA ALA A 281 13.32 -15.10 19.92
C ALA A 281 11.81 -15.39 20.01
N ARG A 282 11.12 -14.82 21.01
CA ARG A 282 9.66 -14.67 21.09
C ARG A 282 9.25 -13.19 21.14
N LEU A 283 8.69 -12.69 20.06
CA LEU A 283 8.15 -11.33 19.97
C LEU A 283 6.65 -11.34 20.28
N SER A 284 6.21 -10.59 21.29
CA SER A 284 4.81 -10.53 21.73
C SER A 284 4.23 -11.92 22.06
N GLY A 285 5.02 -12.76 22.74
CA GLY A 285 4.63 -14.13 23.11
C GLY A 285 4.70 -15.16 21.97
N ARG A 286 4.96 -14.73 20.73
CA ARG A 286 4.98 -15.60 19.53
C ARG A 286 6.39 -15.83 19.01
N PRO A 287 6.69 -17.00 18.43
CA PRO A 287 8.03 -17.32 17.96
C PRO A 287 8.43 -16.41 16.80
N LEU A 288 9.71 -16.01 16.79
CA LEU A 288 10.40 -15.39 15.67
C LEU A 288 11.45 -16.38 15.18
N GLU A 289 11.30 -16.86 13.95
CA GLU A 289 12.06 -17.97 13.39
C GLU A 289 12.70 -17.55 12.07
N VAL A 290 13.85 -18.12 11.76
CA VAL A 290 14.58 -17.87 10.52
C VAL A 290 15.00 -19.19 9.86
N THR A 291 14.95 -19.23 8.54
CA THR A 291 15.61 -20.28 7.77
C THR A 291 16.14 -19.71 6.45
N ARG A 292 17.09 -20.42 5.85
CA ARG A 292 17.67 -20.07 4.55
C ARG A 292 17.36 -21.15 3.52
N ARG A 293 17.04 -20.74 2.31
CA ARG A 293 16.96 -21.61 1.12
C ARG A 293 17.65 -20.89 -0.03
N GLU A 294 18.77 -21.44 -0.51
CA GLU A 294 19.59 -20.83 -1.57
C GLU A 294 19.95 -19.37 -1.25
N ALA A 295 19.66 -18.44 -2.16
CA ALA A 295 19.84 -17.00 -2.00
C ALA A 295 18.68 -16.31 -1.24
N THR A 296 17.78 -17.06 -0.62
CA THR A 296 16.60 -16.53 0.08
C THR A 296 16.70 -16.78 1.58
N VAL A 297 16.40 -15.76 2.40
CA VAL A 297 16.25 -15.87 3.85
C VAL A 297 14.79 -15.61 4.22
N LEU A 298 14.16 -16.55 4.92
CA LEU A 298 12.80 -16.42 5.40
C LEU A 298 12.81 -16.13 6.90
N ILE A 299 12.02 -15.15 7.33
CA ILE A 299 11.84 -14.74 8.71
C ILE A 299 10.34 -14.83 9.01
N GLY A 300 9.95 -15.77 9.85
CA GLY A 300 8.57 -15.96 10.28
C GLY A 300 8.34 -15.43 11.69
N TRP A 301 7.24 -14.71 11.90
CA TRP A 301 6.74 -14.34 13.22
C TRP A 301 5.34 -14.95 13.41
N GLY A 302 5.13 -15.76 14.47
CA GLY A 302 3.90 -16.53 14.70
C GLY A 302 4.08 -18.03 14.48
N GLU A 303 3.26 -18.86 15.16
CA GLU A 303 3.41 -20.32 15.29
C GLU A 303 3.46 -21.12 13.97
N SER A 304 3.00 -20.54 12.85
CA SER A 304 2.94 -21.23 11.56
C SER A 304 3.44 -20.38 10.38
N ALA A 305 3.97 -19.18 10.63
CA ALA A 305 4.26 -18.23 9.55
C ALA A 305 5.37 -18.74 8.62
N LEU A 306 6.43 -19.31 9.20
CA LEU A 306 7.55 -19.86 8.44
C LEU A 306 7.14 -21.13 7.68
N ALA A 307 6.43 -22.04 8.35
CA ALA A 307 5.91 -23.27 7.75
C ALA A 307 4.96 -22.98 6.57
N ALA A 308 4.12 -21.95 6.68
CA ALA A 308 3.26 -21.52 5.58
C ALA A 308 4.05 -21.06 4.35
N GLY A 309 5.11 -20.28 4.54
CA GLY A 309 5.99 -19.84 3.45
C GLY A 309 6.76 -20.99 2.79
N LEU A 310 7.33 -21.90 3.59
CA LEU A 310 7.98 -23.11 3.07
C LEU A 310 7.00 -24.01 2.32
N GLY A 311 5.79 -24.17 2.86
CA GLY A 311 4.72 -24.92 2.23
C GLY A 311 4.25 -24.32 0.90
N ALA A 312 4.23 -22.98 0.79
CA ALA A 312 3.89 -22.27 -0.44
C ALA A 312 4.92 -22.52 -1.54
N LYS A 313 6.22 -22.52 -1.21
CA LYS A 313 7.28 -22.85 -2.17
C LYS A 313 7.23 -24.29 -2.64
N ALA A 314 6.99 -25.23 -1.72
CA ALA A 314 6.93 -26.65 -2.05
C ALA A 314 5.70 -27.02 -2.90
N ARG A 315 4.63 -26.21 -2.82
CA ARG A 315 3.32 -26.46 -3.45
C ARG A 315 2.83 -25.16 -4.10
N PRO A 316 3.19 -24.88 -5.37
CA PRO A 316 2.88 -23.61 -6.04
C PRO A 316 1.40 -23.23 -6.02
N GLU A 317 0.48 -24.20 -5.96
CA GLU A 317 -0.97 -23.97 -5.83
C GLU A 317 -1.38 -23.35 -4.48
N ARG A 318 -0.51 -23.42 -3.46
CA ARG A 318 -0.69 -22.79 -2.15
C ARG A 318 -0.03 -21.42 -2.07
N SER A 319 0.64 -20.97 -3.12
CA SER A 319 1.32 -19.68 -3.18
C SER A 319 0.41 -18.58 -3.73
N ALA A 320 0.58 -17.37 -3.23
CA ALA A 320 -0.05 -16.16 -3.76
C ALA A 320 0.56 -15.72 -5.11
N ALA A 321 1.59 -16.41 -5.62
CA ALA A 321 2.30 -16.04 -6.84
C ALA A 321 1.39 -15.96 -8.08
N ALA A 322 0.42 -16.85 -8.24
CA ALA A 322 -0.50 -16.80 -9.38
C ALA A 322 -1.38 -15.55 -9.33
N THR A 323 -1.95 -15.26 -8.15
CA THR A 323 -2.77 -14.07 -7.91
C THR A 323 -1.99 -12.78 -8.15
N LEU A 324 -0.79 -12.67 -7.58
CA LEU A 324 0.04 -11.47 -7.69
C LEU A 324 0.49 -11.20 -9.14
N ARG A 325 0.68 -12.25 -9.93
CA ARG A 325 1.10 -12.15 -11.35
C ARG A 325 -0.06 -11.97 -12.32
N ALA A 326 -1.31 -12.10 -11.87
CA ALA A 326 -2.48 -12.08 -12.76
C ALA A 326 -2.61 -10.77 -13.56
N SER A 327 -2.10 -9.65 -13.03
CA SER A 327 -2.13 -8.33 -13.68
C SER A 327 -0.80 -7.93 -14.34
N TRP A 328 0.18 -8.82 -14.40
CA TRP A 328 1.51 -8.47 -14.92
C TRP A 328 1.52 -8.45 -16.44
N SER A 329 2.19 -7.45 -17.00
CA SER A 329 2.62 -7.47 -18.41
C SER A 329 3.86 -8.39 -18.57
N PRO A 330 4.34 -8.65 -19.81
CA PRO A 330 5.48 -9.54 -20.05
C PRO A 330 6.75 -9.16 -19.28
N THR A 331 6.96 -7.88 -19.01
CA THR A 331 8.05 -7.41 -18.14
C THR A 331 7.55 -7.44 -16.69
N PRO A 332 8.24 -8.07 -15.72
CA PRO A 332 7.81 -8.01 -14.33
C PRO A 332 7.84 -6.57 -13.77
N PRO A 333 6.95 -6.20 -12.83
CA PRO A 333 6.98 -4.90 -12.17
C PRO A 333 8.13 -4.79 -11.16
N ARG A 334 8.43 -3.58 -10.70
CA ARG A 334 9.39 -3.34 -9.61
C ARG A 334 8.76 -3.62 -8.24
N ARG A 335 7.47 -3.41 -8.10
CA ARG A 335 6.70 -3.66 -6.88
C ARG A 335 5.36 -4.28 -7.25
N ALA A 336 4.89 -5.20 -6.42
CA ALA A 336 3.59 -5.82 -6.59
C ALA A 336 3.01 -6.16 -5.23
N GLY A 337 1.69 -6.17 -5.12
CA GLY A 337 1.01 -6.58 -3.90
C GLY A 337 -0.41 -7.03 -4.16
N ALA A 338 -0.96 -7.69 -3.15
CA ALA A 338 -2.34 -8.13 -3.11
C ALA A 338 -2.88 -7.94 -1.71
N PHE A 339 -4.14 -7.53 -1.62
CA PHE A 339 -4.87 -7.37 -0.37
C PHE A 339 -6.19 -8.11 -0.46
N TRP A 340 -6.46 -8.98 0.51
CA TRP A 340 -7.70 -9.76 0.59
C TRP A 340 -8.62 -9.14 1.64
N PRO A 341 -9.52 -8.22 1.24
CA PRO A 341 -10.38 -7.51 2.19
C PRO A 341 -11.29 -8.46 2.98
N SER A 342 -11.67 -9.60 2.38
CA SER A 342 -12.45 -10.66 3.03
C SER A 342 -11.84 -11.21 4.32
N ARG A 343 -10.52 -11.07 4.50
CA ARG A 343 -9.75 -11.69 5.57
C ARG A 343 -9.49 -10.75 6.75
N LEU A 344 -9.80 -9.47 6.62
CA LEU A 344 -9.52 -8.47 7.66
C LEU A 344 -10.80 -8.06 8.39
N ARG A 345 -10.98 -8.57 9.61
CA ARG A 345 -12.12 -8.20 10.46
C ARG A 345 -12.17 -6.70 10.78
N ALA A 346 -11.03 -6.04 10.84
CA ALA A 346 -10.95 -4.61 11.17
C ALA A 346 -11.58 -3.68 10.11
N LEU A 347 -11.89 -4.16 8.90
CA LEU A 347 -12.48 -3.33 7.85
C LEU A 347 -13.96 -3.02 8.07
N ALA A 348 -14.68 -3.93 8.72
CA ALA A 348 -16.12 -3.79 8.91
C ALA A 348 -16.56 -4.54 10.17
N PRO A 349 -17.54 -4.03 10.93
CA PRO A 349 -18.10 -4.76 12.05
C PRO A 349 -18.54 -6.17 11.63
N PRO A 350 -18.35 -7.19 12.49
CA PRO A 350 -18.89 -8.52 12.28
C PRO A 350 -20.37 -8.44 11.93
N ASP A 351 -20.82 -9.31 11.02
CA ASP A 351 -22.20 -9.42 10.57
C ASP A 351 -22.80 -8.21 9.84
N SER A 352 -22.05 -7.11 9.69
CA SER A 352 -22.50 -5.98 8.87
C SER A 352 -22.70 -6.38 7.40
N PRO A 353 -23.64 -5.75 6.67
CA PRO A 353 -23.81 -5.97 5.23
C PRO A 353 -22.50 -5.87 4.44
N LEU A 354 -21.62 -4.95 4.85
CA LEU A 354 -20.29 -4.78 4.25
C LEU A 354 -19.37 -5.98 4.52
N ALA A 355 -19.25 -6.43 5.78
CA ALA A 355 -18.45 -7.60 6.12
C ALA A 355 -18.91 -8.84 5.33
N GLN A 356 -20.22 -9.05 5.25
CA GLN A 356 -20.78 -10.17 4.50
C GLN A 356 -20.61 -10.02 2.98
N ALA A 357 -20.63 -8.79 2.43
CA ALA A 357 -20.40 -8.57 1.00
C ALA A 357 -18.93 -8.80 0.62
N LEU A 358 -18.02 -8.44 1.54
CA LEU A 358 -16.58 -8.62 1.41
C LEU A 358 -16.12 -10.06 1.59
N ALA A 359 -16.90 -10.95 2.25
CA ALA A 359 -16.49 -12.33 2.53
C ALA A 359 -15.96 -13.10 1.30
N ASP A 360 -16.57 -12.88 0.14
CA ASP A 360 -16.17 -13.49 -1.15
C ASP A 360 -15.51 -12.49 -2.11
N ALA A 361 -15.06 -11.34 -1.61
CA ALA A 361 -14.42 -10.34 -2.45
C ALA A 361 -13.08 -10.87 -2.99
N PRO A 362 -12.82 -10.72 -4.30
CA PRO A 362 -11.50 -11.01 -4.84
C PRO A 362 -10.47 -10.03 -4.27
N PRO A 363 -9.18 -10.38 -4.32
CA PRO A 363 -8.13 -9.51 -3.84
C PRO A 363 -8.02 -8.24 -4.68
N ILE A 364 -7.68 -7.15 -4.01
CA ILE A 364 -7.22 -5.92 -4.65
C ILE A 364 -5.75 -6.15 -5.03
N LEU A 365 -5.43 -6.03 -6.30
CA LEU A 365 -4.08 -6.20 -6.83
C LEU A 365 -3.41 -4.84 -7.00
N TRP A 366 -2.11 -4.80 -6.76
CA TRP A 366 -1.25 -3.66 -6.96
C TRP A 366 -0.04 -4.08 -7.77
N SER A 367 0.34 -3.28 -8.76
CA SER A 367 1.63 -3.42 -9.44
C SER A 367 2.20 -2.03 -9.73
N GLY A 368 3.52 -1.89 -9.67
CA GLY A 368 4.17 -0.62 -9.86
C GLY A 368 5.50 -0.75 -10.59
N ARG A 369 5.77 0.21 -11.46
CA ARG A 369 6.96 0.30 -12.31
C ARG A 369 7.53 1.69 -12.20
N ASP A 370 8.82 1.79 -12.47
CA ASP A 370 9.48 3.07 -12.67
C ASP A 370 10.09 3.09 -14.06
N ASP A 371 10.03 4.25 -14.69
CA ASP A 371 10.68 4.55 -15.96
C ASP A 371 11.38 5.91 -15.88
N VAL A 372 11.85 6.41 -17.02
CA VAL A 372 12.55 7.70 -17.10
C VAL A 372 11.61 8.88 -16.76
N ALA A 373 10.31 8.75 -17.04
CA ALA A 373 9.32 9.80 -16.83
C ALA A 373 8.78 9.84 -15.40
N GLY A 374 8.85 8.73 -14.67
CA GLY A 374 8.51 8.67 -13.26
C GLY A 374 8.06 7.28 -12.82
N SER A 375 7.02 7.24 -12.00
CA SER A 375 6.50 6.01 -11.41
C SER A 375 5.07 5.80 -11.86
N HIS A 376 4.76 4.56 -12.24
CA HIS A 376 3.47 4.14 -12.75
C HIS A 376 2.97 2.96 -11.90
N ASP A 377 1.93 3.20 -11.11
CA ASP A 377 1.25 2.18 -10.31
C ASP A 377 -0.13 1.90 -10.87
N THR A 378 -0.54 0.65 -10.84
CA THR A 378 -1.90 0.23 -11.14
C THR A 378 -2.43 -0.56 -9.96
N LEU A 379 -3.57 -0.13 -9.44
CA LEU A 379 -4.40 -0.87 -8.51
C LEU A 379 -5.61 -1.42 -9.28
N SER A 380 -5.97 -2.68 -9.10
CA SER A 380 -7.15 -3.26 -9.71
C SER A 380 -7.96 -4.07 -8.72
N TRP A 381 -9.28 -3.95 -8.81
CA TRP A 381 -10.24 -4.72 -8.01
C TRP A 381 -11.37 -5.22 -8.90
N THR A 382 -11.39 -6.54 -9.10
CA THR A 382 -12.37 -7.22 -9.96
C THR A 382 -13.64 -7.59 -9.18
N GLY A 383 -14.68 -8.07 -9.88
CA GLY A 383 -15.89 -8.64 -9.25
C GLY A 383 -16.73 -7.64 -8.46
N LEU A 384 -16.56 -6.33 -8.73
CA LEU A 384 -17.24 -5.29 -7.97
C LEU A 384 -18.75 -5.30 -8.11
N ARG A 385 -19.27 -5.63 -9.30
CA ARG A 385 -20.73 -5.69 -9.53
C ARG A 385 -21.39 -6.70 -8.58
N GLY A 386 -20.82 -7.90 -8.48
CA GLY A 386 -21.32 -8.92 -7.55
C GLY A 386 -21.22 -8.49 -6.09
N LEU A 387 -20.15 -7.81 -5.72
CA LEU A 387 -19.96 -7.25 -4.38
C LEU A 387 -21.02 -6.20 -4.05
N VAL A 388 -21.19 -5.20 -4.93
CA VAL A 388 -22.17 -4.12 -4.75
C VAL A 388 -23.58 -4.68 -4.68
N ARG A 389 -23.94 -5.63 -5.55
CA ARG A 389 -25.25 -6.28 -5.52
C ARG A 389 -25.50 -6.95 -4.16
N ARG A 390 -24.58 -7.80 -3.69
CA ARG A 390 -24.70 -8.47 -2.37
C ARG A 390 -24.78 -7.48 -1.21
N PHE A 391 -24.10 -6.35 -1.32
CA PHE A 391 -24.17 -5.29 -0.32
C PHE A 391 -25.56 -4.64 -0.31
N LEU A 392 -26.06 -4.23 -1.48
CA LEU A 392 -27.37 -3.58 -1.62
C LEU A 392 -28.54 -4.49 -1.21
N GLU A 393 -28.48 -5.78 -1.54
CA GLU A 393 -29.47 -6.79 -1.13
C GLU A 393 -29.61 -6.93 0.40
N ARG A 394 -28.63 -6.45 1.18
CA ARG A 394 -28.56 -6.58 2.64
C ARG A 394 -28.76 -5.27 3.38
N ILE A 395 -28.81 -4.15 2.68
CA ILE A 395 -29.17 -2.87 3.30
C ILE A 395 -30.68 -2.88 3.48
N PRO A 396 -31.21 -2.75 4.71
CA PRO A 396 -32.64 -2.57 4.89
C PRO A 396 -33.04 -1.27 4.18
N LEU A 397 -33.82 -1.39 3.11
CA LEU A 397 -34.55 -0.25 2.57
C LEU A 397 -35.53 0.16 3.67
N ARG A 398 -35.42 1.39 4.17
CA ARG A 398 -36.50 1.94 4.99
C ARG A 398 -37.75 1.88 4.15
N ASP A 399 -38.78 1.20 4.64
CA ASP A 399 -40.12 1.31 4.07
C ASP A 399 -40.44 2.80 3.93
N ALA A 400 -40.94 3.20 2.77
CA ALA A 400 -41.44 4.55 2.58
C ALA A 400 -42.45 4.82 3.69
N PRO A 401 -42.43 6.01 4.34
CA PRO A 401 -43.48 6.34 5.27
C PRO A 401 -44.82 6.15 4.56
N GLU A 402 -45.70 5.31 5.10
CA GLU A 402 -47.08 5.22 4.65
C GLU A 402 -47.67 6.63 4.75
N GLU A 403 -48.01 7.21 3.59
CA GLU A 403 -48.65 8.53 3.50
C GLU A 403 -50.07 8.54 4.08
#